data_AF-D9S2X6-F1
#
_entry.id   AF-D9S2X6-F1
#
_cell.length_a   1.000
_cell.length_b   1.000
_cell.length_c   1.000
_cell.angle_alpha   90.00
_cell.angle_beta   90.00
_cell.angle_gamma   90.00
#
_symmetry.space_group_name_H-M   'P 1'
#
loop_
_entity.id
_entity.type
_entity.pdbx_description
1 polymer ?
#
loop_
_entity_poly.entity_id
_entity_poly.type
_entity_poly.pdbx_seq_one_letter_code
_entity_poly.pdbx_strand_id
1 'polypeptide(L)'
;MELKELLGEELFNQVMAKVGDHKIDIVSNGQWIPKSKFDEVITEKNQYKAQVEKLSKYKPVEKSDAEKALEEREKALFQKEVELILKEHGLEDFKDFFVVNSIDELKPKIEAFKKILDSQKLNNSYKPSDHKNNDAYSRYASEKNAVGMIGAKLSKLFS
;
A
#
# COMPACT_ATOMS: atom_id res chain seq x y z
N MET A 1 -9.35 48.67 -52.73
CA MET A 1 -8.83 50.00 -53.10
C MET A 1 -7.33 49.91 -53.06
N GLU A 2 -6.65 50.30 -54.13
CA GLU A 2 -5.18 50.27 -54.21
C GLU A 2 -4.57 51.44 -53.41
N LEU A 3 -3.43 51.24 -52.73
CA LEU A 3 -2.84 52.24 -51.82
C LEU A 3 -2.48 53.53 -52.58
N LYS A 4 -2.10 53.36 -53.86
CA LYS A 4 -1.77 54.44 -54.79
C LYS A 4 -2.99 55.31 -55.15
N GLU A 5 -4.18 54.73 -55.22
CA GLU A 5 -5.42 55.47 -55.52
C GLU A 5 -5.91 56.27 -54.31
N LEU A 6 -5.67 55.78 -53.09
CA LEU A 6 -6.10 56.45 -51.85
C LEU A 6 -5.16 57.59 -51.44
N LEU A 7 -3.85 57.42 -51.66
CA LEU A 7 -2.83 58.40 -51.25
C LEU A 7 -2.42 59.35 -52.39
N GLY A 8 -2.65 58.99 -53.65
CA GLY A 8 -2.09 59.70 -54.80
C GLY A 8 -0.60 59.40 -55.01
N GLU A 9 -0.07 59.72 -56.20
CA GLU A 9 1.27 59.27 -56.64
C GLU A 9 2.41 59.82 -55.77
N GLU A 10 2.32 61.07 -55.35
CA GLU A 10 3.40 61.74 -54.60
C GLU A 10 3.52 61.22 -53.16
N LEU A 11 2.39 61.06 -52.46
CA LEU A 11 2.37 60.52 -51.10
C LEU A 11 2.66 59.01 -51.07
N PHE A 12 2.21 58.26 -52.08
CA PHE A 12 2.57 56.85 -52.23
C PHE A 12 4.09 56.68 -52.34
N ASN A 13 4.77 57.48 -53.17
CA ASN A 13 6.21 57.41 -53.34
C ASN A 13 6.97 57.78 -52.06
N GLN A 14 6.53 58.79 -51.32
CA GLN A 14 7.13 59.14 -50.02
C GLN A 14 6.94 58.03 -48.98
N VAL A 15 5.77 57.40 -48.95
CA VAL A 15 5.48 56.30 -48.03
C VAL A 15 6.35 55.08 -48.38
N MET A 16 6.43 54.70 -49.66
CA MET A 16 7.30 53.60 -50.09
C MET A 16 8.78 53.89 -49.81
N ALA A 17 9.24 55.12 -50.00
CA ALA A 17 10.62 55.53 -49.71
C ALA A 17 10.97 55.43 -48.22
N LYS A 18 10.02 55.74 -47.32
CA LYS A 18 10.23 55.64 -45.85
C LYS A 18 10.04 54.22 -45.30
N VAL A 19 9.19 53.42 -45.95
CA VAL A 19 8.86 52.07 -45.51
C VAL A 19 9.94 51.06 -45.94
N GLY A 20 10.68 51.35 -47.02
CA GLY A 20 11.80 50.51 -47.47
C GLY A 20 11.32 49.10 -47.84
N ASP A 21 11.96 48.07 -47.29
CA ASP A 21 11.64 46.65 -47.54
C ASP A 21 10.39 46.12 -46.81
N HIS A 22 9.67 46.96 -46.04
CA HIS A 22 8.52 46.52 -45.27
C HIS A 22 7.23 46.53 -46.10
N LYS A 23 6.37 45.51 -45.92
CA LYS A 23 5.08 45.42 -46.64
C LYS A 23 3.99 46.21 -45.91
N ILE A 24 3.24 47.04 -46.64
CA ILE A 24 2.06 47.76 -46.15
C ILE A 24 0.81 47.02 -46.65
N ASP A 25 -0.05 46.59 -45.74
CA ASP A 25 -1.32 45.94 -46.09
C ASP A 25 -2.49 46.92 -45.86
N ILE A 26 -3.31 47.15 -46.89
CA ILE A 26 -4.32 48.23 -46.92
C ILE A 26 -5.63 47.78 -46.28
N VAL A 27 -5.88 46.47 -46.20
CA VAL A 27 -7.14 45.90 -45.70
C VAL A 27 -6.93 45.36 -44.29
N SER A 28 -6.73 46.27 -43.34
CA SER A 28 -6.74 45.94 -41.92
C SER A 28 -8.12 46.19 -41.35
N ASN A 29 -8.92 45.14 -41.21
CA ASN A 29 -10.17 45.16 -40.44
C ASN A 29 -9.88 45.21 -38.92
N GLY A 30 -8.94 46.05 -38.50
CA GLY A 30 -8.76 46.45 -37.10
C GLY A 30 -7.76 45.67 -36.25
N GLN A 31 -7.05 44.65 -36.75
CA GLN A 31 -5.95 44.05 -35.99
C GLN A 31 -4.95 43.36 -36.92
N TRP A 32 -4.00 44.12 -37.47
CA TRP A 32 -2.90 43.56 -38.26
C TRP A 32 -1.84 42.98 -37.32
N ILE A 33 -1.72 41.65 -37.29
CA ILE A 33 -0.65 40.96 -36.57
C ILE A 33 0.45 40.62 -37.58
N PRO A 34 1.70 41.09 -37.38
CA PRO A 34 2.81 40.76 -38.27
C PRO A 34 2.97 39.24 -38.42
N LYS A 35 3.15 38.75 -39.65
CA LYS A 35 3.30 37.31 -39.92
C LYS A 35 4.38 36.65 -39.06
N SER A 36 5.49 37.34 -38.81
CA SER A 36 6.56 36.87 -37.93
C SER A 36 6.08 36.58 -36.50
N LYS A 37 5.22 37.43 -35.95
CA LYS A 37 4.62 37.24 -34.62
C LYS A 37 3.66 36.05 -34.61
N PHE A 38 2.95 35.83 -35.72
CA PHE A 38 2.08 34.67 -35.86
C PHE A 38 2.88 33.36 -35.98
N ASP A 39 3.95 33.36 -36.77
CA ASP A 39 4.85 32.22 -36.93
C ASP A 39 5.57 31.88 -35.62
N GLU A 40 5.98 32.90 -34.85
CA GLU A 40 6.54 32.76 -33.49
C GLU A 40 5.53 32.08 -32.54
N VAL A 41 4.29 32.56 -32.49
CA VAL A 41 3.22 31.99 -31.66
C VAL A 41 2.87 30.56 -32.08
N ILE A 42 2.85 30.25 -33.38
CA ILE A 42 2.64 28.87 -33.86
C ILE A 42 3.77 27.96 -33.39
N THR A 43 5.01 28.44 -33.49
CA THR A 43 6.19 27.68 -33.08
C THR A 43 6.15 27.37 -31.59
N GLU A 44 5.88 28.37 -30.76
CA GLU A 44 5.70 28.22 -29.31
C GLU A 44 4.56 27.26 -28.98
N LYS A 45 3.39 27.42 -29.62
CA LYS A 45 2.24 26.53 -29.42
C LYS A 45 2.59 25.08 -29.73
N ASN A 46 3.32 24.82 -30.81
CA ASN A 46 3.73 23.48 -31.19
C ASN A 46 4.76 22.90 -30.21
N GLN A 47 5.69 23.72 -29.72
CA GLN A 47 6.65 23.32 -28.68
C GLN A 47 5.93 22.97 -27.38
N TYR A 48 4.98 23.79 -26.92
CA TYR A 48 4.18 23.51 -25.74
C TYR A 48 3.35 22.24 -25.92
N LYS A 49 2.72 22.04 -27.07
CA LYS A 49 1.96 20.83 -27.37
C LYS A 49 2.87 19.58 -27.28
N ALA A 50 4.06 19.63 -27.86
CA ALA A 50 5.02 18.54 -27.78
C ALA A 50 5.51 18.27 -26.35
N GLN A 51 5.68 19.32 -25.53
CA GLN A 51 6.02 19.17 -24.12
C GLN A 51 4.87 18.53 -23.32
N VAL A 52 3.63 18.96 -23.55
CA VAL A 52 2.44 18.37 -22.92
C VAL A 52 2.27 16.90 -23.31
N GLU A 53 2.45 16.54 -24.58
CA GLU A 53 2.40 15.15 -25.05
C GLU A 53 3.53 14.28 -24.48
N LYS A 54 4.69 14.85 -24.18
CA LYS A 54 5.76 14.15 -23.47
C LYS A 54 5.39 13.95 -21.99
N LEU A 55 4.88 14.99 -21.34
CA LEU A 55 4.51 14.97 -19.92
C LEU A 55 3.29 14.09 -19.65
N SER A 56 2.32 14.03 -20.56
CA SER A 56 1.13 13.18 -20.42
C SER A 56 1.46 11.70 -20.33
N LYS A 57 2.58 11.25 -20.93
CA LYS A 57 3.08 9.87 -20.82
C LYS A 57 3.58 9.53 -19.42
N TYR A 58 3.95 10.52 -18.62
CA TYR A 58 4.36 10.35 -17.23
C TYR A 58 3.22 10.57 -16.25
N LYS A 59 2.02 10.94 -16.74
CA LYS A 59 0.85 11.03 -15.86
C LYS A 59 0.54 9.62 -15.38
N PRO A 60 0.48 9.37 -14.06
CA PRO A 60 0.07 8.07 -13.55
C PRO A 60 -1.29 7.75 -14.16
N VAL A 61 -1.42 6.55 -14.73
CA VAL A 61 -2.70 6.05 -15.24
C VAL A 61 -3.67 6.12 -14.06
N GLU A 62 -4.59 7.08 -14.10
CA GLU A 62 -5.65 7.15 -13.13
C GLU A 62 -6.45 5.86 -13.30
N LYS A 63 -6.30 4.95 -12.34
CA LYS A 63 -7.09 3.71 -12.32
C LYS A 63 -8.54 4.10 -12.50
N SER A 64 -9.19 3.49 -13.48
CA SER A 64 -10.62 3.72 -13.74
C SER A 64 -11.39 3.50 -12.44
N ASP A 65 -12.53 4.16 -12.27
CA ASP A 65 -13.40 3.91 -11.09
C ASP A 65 -13.76 2.43 -10.97
N ALA A 66 -13.85 1.72 -12.09
CA ALA A 66 -14.02 0.27 -12.13
C ALA A 66 -12.81 -0.50 -11.56
N GLU A 67 -11.58 -0.08 -11.87
CA GLU A 67 -10.35 -0.73 -11.36
C GLU A 67 -10.15 -0.47 -9.88
N LYS A 68 -10.46 0.74 -9.39
CA LYS A 68 -10.43 1.06 -7.96
C LYS A 68 -11.46 0.22 -7.19
N ALA A 69 -12.69 0.13 -7.70
CA ALA A 69 -13.73 -0.68 -7.10
C ALA A 69 -13.37 -2.18 -7.09
N LEU A 70 -12.67 -2.66 -8.11
CA LEU A 70 -12.21 -4.04 -8.19
C LEU A 70 -11.09 -4.31 -7.17
N GLU A 71 -10.11 -3.42 -7.06
CA GLU A 71 -9.03 -3.51 -6.06
C GLU A 71 -9.57 -3.47 -4.62
N GLU A 72 -10.56 -2.62 -4.34
CA GLU A 72 -11.22 -2.59 -3.02
C GLU A 72 -11.96 -3.90 -2.71
N ARG A 73 -12.65 -4.47 -3.70
CA ARG A 73 -13.31 -5.77 -3.54
C ARG A 73 -12.31 -6.91 -3.31
N GLU A 74 -11.21 -6.93 -4.04
CA GLU A 74 -10.15 -7.92 -3.85
C GLU A 74 -9.55 -7.84 -2.45
N LYS A 75 -9.24 -6.63 -1.96
CA LYS A 75 -8.76 -6.42 -0.59
C LYS A 75 -9.78 -6.87 0.45
N ALA A 76 -11.06 -6.54 0.25
CA ALA A 76 -12.13 -6.93 1.17
C ALA A 76 -12.35 -8.46 1.19
N LEU A 77 -12.26 -9.13 0.04
CA LEU A 77 -12.35 -10.59 -0.05
C LEU A 77 -11.18 -11.25 0.65
N PHE A 78 -9.96 -10.78 0.40
CA PHE A 78 -8.76 -11.29 1.06
C PHE A 78 -8.85 -11.17 2.58
N GLN A 79 -9.26 -10.00 3.10
CA GLN A 79 -9.44 -9.82 4.54
C GLN A 79 -10.47 -10.78 5.13
N LYS A 80 -11.60 -11.00 4.44
CA LYS A 80 -12.63 -11.96 4.88
C LYS A 80 -12.10 -13.39 4.90
N GLU A 81 -11.31 -13.79 3.91
CA GLU A 81 -10.70 -15.12 3.87
C GLU A 81 -9.74 -15.32 5.04
N VAL A 82 -8.89 -14.31 5.33
CA VAL A 82 -8.00 -14.34 6.50
C VAL A 82 -8.80 -14.46 7.80
N GLU A 83 -9.84 -13.63 7.98
CA GLU A 83 -10.70 -13.68 9.18
C GLU A 83 -11.41 -15.04 9.35
N LEU A 84 -11.91 -15.63 8.25
CA LEU A 84 -12.54 -16.95 8.28
C LEU A 84 -11.56 -18.05 8.72
N ILE A 85 -10.36 -18.09 8.13
CA ILE A 85 -9.34 -19.08 8.47
C ILE A 85 -8.92 -18.93 9.95
N LEU A 86 -8.75 -17.69 10.42
CA LEU A 86 -8.44 -17.44 11.82
C LEU A 86 -9.59 -17.89 12.75
N LYS A 87 -10.83 -17.63 12.38
CA LYS A 87 -12.03 -18.08 13.11
C LYS A 87 -12.12 -19.60 13.18
N GLU A 88 -11.92 -20.30 12.07
CA GLU A 88 -11.86 -21.77 12.00
C GLU A 88 -10.78 -22.34 12.94
N HIS A 89 -9.71 -21.59 13.15
CA HIS A 89 -8.63 -21.95 14.04
C HIS A 89 -8.76 -21.45 15.48
N GLY A 90 -9.86 -20.75 15.82
CA GLY A 90 -10.12 -20.20 17.16
C GLY A 90 -9.25 -19.00 17.52
N LEU A 91 -8.79 -18.24 16.52
CA LEU A 91 -7.86 -17.12 16.65
C LEU A 91 -8.49 -15.77 16.25
N GLU A 92 -9.82 -15.68 16.23
CA GLU A 92 -10.57 -14.48 15.83
C GLU A 92 -10.17 -13.23 16.64
N ASP A 93 -9.98 -13.38 17.95
CA ASP A 93 -9.58 -12.29 18.86
C ASP A 93 -8.17 -11.75 18.57
N PHE A 94 -7.37 -12.48 17.79
CA PHE A 94 -5.98 -12.13 17.49
C PHE A 94 -5.77 -11.64 16.06
N LYS A 95 -6.85 -11.37 15.31
CA LYS A 95 -6.77 -11.03 13.88
C LYS A 95 -5.81 -9.88 13.55
N ASP A 96 -5.74 -8.87 14.41
CA ASP A 96 -4.90 -7.69 14.21
C ASP A 96 -3.39 -8.01 14.27
N PHE A 97 -3.00 -9.18 14.81
CA PHE A 97 -1.62 -9.64 14.86
C PHE A 97 -1.19 -10.42 13.61
N PHE A 98 -2.14 -10.85 12.76
CA PHE A 98 -1.87 -11.64 11.57
C PHE A 98 -1.80 -10.74 10.33
N VAL A 99 -0.65 -10.09 10.13
CA VAL A 99 -0.37 -9.34 8.89
C VAL A 99 0.22 -10.29 7.85
N VAL A 100 -0.49 -10.53 6.76
CA VAL A 100 -0.08 -11.42 5.67
C VAL A 100 -0.34 -10.79 4.31
N ASN A 101 0.57 -11.01 3.36
CA ASN A 101 0.40 -10.57 1.97
C ASN A 101 -0.26 -11.63 1.09
N SER A 102 -0.27 -12.89 1.55
CA SER A 102 -0.90 -14.02 0.87
C SER A 102 -1.43 -15.04 1.89
N ILE A 103 -2.38 -15.87 1.47
CA ILE A 103 -2.98 -16.91 2.32
C ILE A 103 -1.96 -18.00 2.67
N ASP A 104 -0.99 -18.26 1.79
CA ASP A 104 0.05 -19.27 2.00
C ASP A 104 0.94 -18.94 3.21
N GLU A 105 1.14 -17.65 3.50
CA GLU A 105 1.88 -17.20 4.69
C GLU A 105 1.09 -17.35 5.99
N LEU A 106 -0.23 -17.48 5.91
CA LEU A 106 -1.10 -17.49 7.09
C LEU A 106 -0.98 -18.80 7.87
N LYS A 107 -0.97 -19.94 7.16
CA LYS A 107 -0.88 -21.26 7.78
C LYS A 107 0.36 -21.46 8.68
N PRO A 108 1.60 -21.18 8.24
CA PRO A 108 2.77 -21.33 9.11
C PRO A 108 2.74 -20.36 10.31
N LYS A 109 2.18 -19.15 10.15
CA LYS A 109 2.02 -18.20 11.26
C LYS A 109 1.01 -18.70 12.30
N ILE A 110 -0.11 -19.27 11.86
CA ILE A 110 -1.12 -19.88 12.75
C ILE A 110 -0.50 -21.03 13.54
N GLU A 111 0.25 -21.92 12.88
CA GLU A 111 0.92 -23.04 13.55
C GLU A 111 1.95 -22.57 14.58
N ALA A 112 2.76 -21.57 14.23
CA ALA A 112 3.73 -20.97 15.15
C ALA A 112 3.03 -20.33 16.36
N PHE A 113 1.95 -19.56 16.12
CA PHE A 113 1.19 -18.92 17.18
C PHE A 113 0.54 -19.94 18.13
N LYS A 114 -0.04 -21.02 17.60
CA LYS A 114 -0.60 -22.11 18.39
C LYS A 114 0.43 -22.79 19.27
N LYS A 115 1.64 -23.08 18.75
CA LYS A 115 2.74 -23.62 19.56
C LYS A 115 3.12 -22.72 20.73
N ILE A 116 3.12 -21.40 20.52
CA ILE A 116 3.37 -20.42 21.58
C ILE A 116 2.26 -20.46 22.62
N LEU A 117 0.98 -20.43 22.19
CA LEU A 117 -0.16 -20.52 23.10
C LEU A 117 -0.11 -21.79 23.96
N ASP A 118 0.19 -22.93 23.36
CA ASP A 118 0.28 -24.21 24.09
C ASP A 118 1.46 -24.22 25.07
N SER A 119 2.60 -23.65 24.68
CA SER A 119 3.75 -23.49 25.58
C SER A 119 3.43 -22.58 26.78
N GLN A 120 2.71 -21.48 26.55
CA GLN A 120 2.26 -20.58 27.62
C GLN A 120 1.24 -21.24 28.54
N LYS A 121 0.30 -22.03 28.00
CA LYS A 121 -0.63 -22.82 28.82
C LYS A 121 0.11 -23.82 29.70
N LEU A 122 1.15 -24.49 29.18
CA LEU A 122 1.97 -25.42 29.96
C LEU A 122 2.76 -24.71 31.06
N ASN A 123 3.37 -23.56 30.78
CA ASN A 123 4.13 -22.81 31.78
C ASN A 123 3.24 -22.17 32.86
N ASN A 124 2.04 -21.73 32.48
CA ASN A 124 1.07 -21.15 33.40
C ASN A 124 0.18 -22.20 34.09
N SER A 125 0.20 -23.45 33.62
CA SER A 125 -0.44 -24.54 34.34
C SER A 125 0.30 -24.76 35.65
N TYR A 126 -0.44 -24.64 36.75
CA TYR A 126 0.08 -24.85 38.10
C TYR A 126 0.74 -26.24 38.17
N LYS A 127 2.07 -26.26 38.18
CA LYS A 127 2.83 -27.43 38.63
C LYS A 127 2.80 -27.38 40.15
N PRO A 128 2.12 -28.31 40.85
CA PRO A 128 2.20 -28.37 42.29
C PRO A 128 3.67 -28.50 42.67
N SER A 129 4.21 -27.48 43.34
CA SER A 129 5.60 -27.44 43.83
C SER A 129 5.85 -28.46 44.95
N ASP A 130 4.84 -29.26 45.30
CA ASP A 130 4.87 -30.17 46.43
C ASP A 130 4.40 -31.56 45.99
N HIS A 131 5.10 -32.13 45.00
CA HIS A 131 5.21 -33.58 44.96
C HIS A 131 6.07 -33.98 46.16
N LYS A 132 5.47 -34.07 47.36
CA LYS A 132 6.04 -34.91 48.40
C LYS A 132 6.26 -36.25 47.74
N ASN A 133 7.53 -36.62 47.52
CA ASN A 133 7.88 -37.97 47.13
C ASN A 133 7.17 -38.86 48.16
N ASN A 134 6.09 -39.52 47.71
CA ASN A 134 5.24 -40.30 48.59
C ASN A 134 6.00 -41.59 48.87
N ASP A 135 7.02 -41.47 49.73
CA ASP A 135 7.86 -42.56 50.14
C ASP A 135 6.97 -43.63 50.78
N ALA A 136 7.40 -44.90 50.68
CA ALA A 136 6.58 -46.02 51.11
C ALA A 136 6.08 -45.82 52.56
N TYR A 137 6.91 -45.21 53.42
CA TYR A 137 6.54 -44.87 54.78
C TYR A 137 5.38 -43.87 54.87
N SER A 138 5.42 -42.74 54.15
CA SER A 138 4.36 -41.72 54.16
C SER A 138 3.03 -42.28 53.68
N ARG A 139 3.06 -43.19 52.69
CA ARG A 139 1.87 -43.89 52.19
C ARG A 139 1.24 -44.76 53.27
N TYR A 140 2.02 -45.64 53.90
CA TYR A 140 1.52 -46.50 54.98
C TYR A 140 1.07 -45.73 56.23
N ALA A 141 1.70 -44.57 56.51
CA ALA A 141 1.27 -43.69 57.59
C ALA A 141 -0.12 -43.08 57.34
N SER A 142 -0.42 -42.70 56.08
CA SER A 142 -1.74 -42.16 55.71
C SER A 142 -2.86 -43.21 55.80
N GLU A 143 -2.53 -44.47 55.51
CA GLU A 143 -3.44 -45.62 55.57
C GLU A 143 -3.56 -46.22 56.99
N LYS A 144 -2.84 -45.67 57.98
CA LYS A 144 -2.72 -46.22 59.35
C LYS A 144 -2.23 -47.67 59.38
N ASN A 145 -1.45 -48.09 58.39
CA ASN A 145 -0.91 -49.44 58.27
C ASN A 145 0.44 -49.55 59.01
N ALA A 146 0.39 -49.94 60.28
CA ALA A 146 1.58 -50.07 61.13
C ALA A 146 2.62 -51.08 60.60
N VAL A 147 2.16 -52.20 60.00
CA VAL A 147 3.05 -53.24 59.46
C VAL A 147 3.84 -52.69 58.26
N GLY A 148 3.14 -52.02 57.34
CA GLY A 148 3.77 -51.35 56.20
C GLY A 148 4.75 -50.26 56.62
N MET A 149 4.39 -49.45 57.63
CA MET A 149 5.26 -48.39 58.17
C MET A 149 6.59 -48.96 58.70
N ILE A 150 6.53 -50.07 59.44
CA ILE A 150 7.73 -50.72 59.98
C ILE A 150 8.57 -51.32 58.85
N GLY A 151 7.94 -52.01 57.90
CA GLY A 151 8.62 -52.59 56.73
C GLY A 151 9.35 -51.54 55.90
N ALA A 152 8.72 -50.38 55.65
CA ALA A 152 9.33 -49.28 54.92
C ALA A 152 10.54 -48.67 55.67
N LYS A 153 10.51 -48.58 57.01
CA LYS A 153 11.65 -48.11 57.80
C LYS A 153 12.80 -49.11 57.79
N LEU A 154 12.51 -50.41 57.95
CA LEU A 154 13.52 -51.46 57.94
C LEU A 154 14.18 -51.58 56.57
N SER A 155 13.41 -51.54 55.48
CA SER A 155 13.94 -51.56 54.13
C SER A 155 14.92 -50.42 53.86
N LYS A 156 14.71 -49.26 54.49
CA LYS A 156 15.58 -48.07 54.36
C LYS A 156 16.85 -48.14 55.21
N LEU A 157 16.90 -49.05 56.19
CA LEU A 157 18.08 -49.30 57.04
C LEU A 157 19.03 -50.34 56.42
N PHE A 158 18.52 -51.19 55.52
CA PHE A 158 19.27 -52.28 54.89
C PHE A 158 19.45 -52.09 53.38
N SER A 159 19.02 -50.96 52.82
CA SER A 159 19.24 -50.54 51.44
C SER A 159 20.50 -49.70 51.28
#